data_AF-A0A0R2L4R8-F1
#
_entry.id   AF-A0A0R2L4R8-F1
#
_cell.length_a   1.000
_cell.length_b   1.000
_cell.length_c   1.000
_cell.angle_alpha   90.00
_cell.angle_beta   90.00
_cell.angle_gamma   90.00
#
_symmetry.space_group_name_H-M   'P 1'
#
loop_
_entity.id
_entity.type
_entity.pdbx_description
1 polymer ?
#
loop_
_entity_poly.entity_id
_entity_poly.type
_entity_poly.pdbx_seq_one_letter_code
_entity_poly.pdbx_strand_id
1 'polypeptide(L)'
;MITDEEASGVDKVPGTLPRMSGDRLAASYVNYYTANGGIVYPRFNDPADANAQRVLEDLYPGRKVIGIPAREILLGGGNIHCFTQQVPAR
;
A
#
# COMPACT_ATOMS: atom_id res chain seq x y z
N MET A 1 5.47 -9.13 10.65
CA MET A 1 6.42 -9.85 9.77
C MET A 1 5.62 -10.81 8.93
N ILE A 2 6.19 -11.33 7.85
CA ILE A 2 5.53 -12.35 7.01
C ILE A 2 5.43 -13.66 7.79
N THR A 3 4.28 -14.33 7.72
CA THR A 3 4.04 -15.67 8.28
C THR A 3 4.42 -16.76 7.28
N ASP A 4 4.52 -18.02 7.73
CA ASP A 4 4.79 -19.16 6.84
C ASP A 4 3.70 -19.31 5.76
N GLU A 5 2.43 -19.16 6.16
CA GLU A 5 1.28 -19.24 5.25
C GLU A 5 1.36 -18.15 4.17
N GLU A 6 1.56 -16.90 4.56
CA GLU A 6 1.69 -15.77 3.63
C GLU A 6 2.90 -15.93 2.69
N ALA A 7 4.05 -16.39 3.20
CA ALA A 7 5.23 -16.64 2.37
C ALA A 7 4.98 -17.76 1.35
N SER A 8 4.24 -18.80 1.73
CA SER A 8 3.90 -19.92 0.85
C SER A 8 2.92 -19.55 -0.26
N GLY A 9 2.10 -18.52 -0.05
CA GLY A 9 1.12 -18.02 -1.02
C GLY A 9 1.70 -17.10 -2.09
N VAL A 10 2.98 -16.73 -2.02
CA VAL A 10 3.63 -15.83 -3.00
C VAL A 10 4.49 -16.62 -3.98
N ASP A 11 4.20 -16.46 -5.27
CA ASP A 11 4.97 -17.08 -6.34
C ASP A 11 6.43 -16.61 -6.36
N LYS A 12 7.35 -17.58 -6.42
CA LYS A 12 8.78 -17.31 -6.56
C LYS A 12 9.12 -17.13 -8.02
N VAL A 13 9.53 -15.92 -8.39
CA VAL A 13 9.91 -15.58 -9.76
C VAL A 13 11.44 -15.55 -9.88
N PRO A 14 12.05 -16.24 -10.85
CA PRO A 14 13.50 -16.16 -11.08
C PRO A 14 13.96 -14.71 -11.28
N GLY A 15 15.02 -14.32 -10.56
CA GLY A 15 15.57 -12.96 -10.61
C GLY A 15 14.95 -11.96 -9.63
N THR A 16 13.99 -12.38 -8.79
CA THR A 16 13.45 -11.56 -7.70
C THR A 16 13.90 -12.09 -6.33
N LEU A 17 13.76 -11.26 -5.29
CA LEU A 17 13.96 -11.71 -3.91
C LEU A 17 12.68 -12.44 -3.44
N PRO A 18 12.76 -13.73 -3.06
CA PRO A 18 11.60 -14.46 -2.59
C PRO A 18 11.10 -13.90 -1.25
N ARG A 19 9.81 -14.08 -0.97
CA ARG A 19 9.24 -13.82 0.36
C ARG A 19 9.49 -14.99 1.28
N MET A 20 10.10 -14.71 2.42
CA MET A 20 10.39 -15.68 3.45
C MET A 20 9.62 -15.33 4.73
N SER A 21 9.28 -16.35 5.51
CA SER A 21 8.73 -16.15 6.85
C SER A 21 9.72 -15.37 7.72
N GLY A 22 9.20 -14.46 8.52
CA GLY A 22 9.99 -13.53 9.31
C GLY A 22 10.46 -12.28 8.56
N ASP A 23 10.29 -12.20 7.24
CA ASP A 23 10.64 -10.98 6.50
C ASP A 23 9.82 -9.78 7.00
N ARG A 24 10.48 -8.62 7.02
CA ARG A 24 9.82 -7.34 7.27
C ARG A 24 9.18 -6.83 5.98
N LEU A 25 7.96 -6.33 6.10
CA LEU A 25 7.27 -5.67 5.01
C LEU A 25 7.67 -4.20 4.94
N ALA A 26 7.86 -3.70 3.73
CA ALA A 26 8.13 -2.28 3.47
C ALA A 26 6.82 -1.46 3.48
N ALA A 27 6.05 -1.55 4.56
CA ALA A 27 4.80 -0.81 4.74
C ALA A 27 5.08 0.71 4.83
N SER A 28 4.38 1.50 4.02
CA SER A 28 4.49 2.96 4.03
C SER A 28 3.18 3.61 3.59
N TYR A 29 2.68 4.54 4.41
CA TYR A 29 1.50 5.35 4.09
C TYR A 29 1.77 6.36 2.97
N VAL A 30 3.04 6.71 2.69
CA VAL A 30 3.43 7.61 1.60
C VAL A 30 3.17 6.99 0.22
N ASN A 31 3.05 5.67 0.14
CA ASN A 31 2.81 4.95 -1.12
C ASN A 31 1.31 4.94 -1.50
N TYR A 32 0.67 6.10 -1.43
CA TYR A 32 -0.72 6.34 -1.80
C TYR A 32 -0.84 6.81 -3.26
N TYR A 33 -2.03 6.69 -3.83
CA TYR A 33 -2.34 7.19 -5.18
C TYR A 33 -3.25 8.42 -5.12
N THR A 34 -2.96 9.42 -5.96
CA THR A 34 -3.75 10.65 -6.10
C THR A 34 -4.60 10.59 -7.36
N ALA A 35 -5.90 10.36 -7.21
CA ALA A 35 -6.91 10.41 -8.26
C ALA A 35 -7.51 11.82 -8.38
N ASN A 36 -8.19 12.14 -9.49
CA ASN A 36 -8.73 13.48 -9.76
C ASN A 36 -9.51 14.11 -8.60
N GLY A 37 -10.37 13.34 -7.92
CA GLY A 37 -11.18 13.82 -6.78
C GLY A 37 -10.90 13.10 -5.46
N GLY A 38 -9.82 12.31 -5.37
CA GLY A 38 -9.63 11.45 -4.21
C GLY A 38 -8.19 11.00 -4.00
N ILE A 39 -7.93 10.51 -2.79
CA ILE A 39 -6.68 9.88 -2.39
C ILE A 39 -7.01 8.43 -2.01
N VAL A 40 -6.28 7.47 -2.58
CA VAL A 40 -6.37 6.07 -2.17
C VAL A 40 -5.09 5.72 -1.44
N TYR A 41 -5.18 5.45 -0.14
CA TYR A 41 -4.02 5.19 0.71
C TYR A 41 -4.08 3.78 1.32
N PRO A 42 -2.92 3.19 1.66
CA PRO A 42 -2.88 1.85 2.20
C PRO A 42 -3.21 1.83 3.69
N ARG A 43 -3.96 0.81 4.11
CA ARG A 43 -4.22 0.47 5.51
C ARG A 43 -3.54 -0.82 5.87
N PHE A 44 -2.91 -0.84 7.04
CA PHE A 44 -2.09 -1.97 7.50
C PHE A 44 -2.73 -2.71 8.68
N ASN A 45 -3.97 -2.37 9.05
CA ASN A 45 -4.60 -2.84 10.29
C ASN A 45 -3.75 -2.46 11.52
N ASP A 46 -3.18 -1.26 11.48
CA ASP A 46 -2.30 -0.68 12.48
C ASP A 46 -2.97 0.60 13.04
N PRO A 47 -2.82 0.92 14.34
CA PRO A 47 -3.38 2.14 14.92
C PRO A 47 -2.96 3.43 14.18
N ALA A 48 -1.81 3.45 13.53
CA ALA A 48 -1.36 4.60 12.74
C ALA A 48 -2.17 4.83 11.46
N ASP A 49 -3.01 3.88 11.03
CA ASP A 49 -3.95 4.06 9.91
C ASP A 49 -4.81 5.33 10.12
N ALA A 50 -5.29 5.53 11.35
CA ALA A 50 -6.13 6.67 11.72
C ALA A 50 -5.37 8.00 11.61
N ASN A 51 -4.11 8.02 12.03
CA ASN A 51 -3.27 9.21 11.90
C ASN A 51 -2.93 9.50 10.43
N ALA A 52 -2.63 8.47 9.65
CA ALA A 52 -2.38 8.61 8.22
C ALA A 52 -3.59 9.18 7.48
N GLN A 53 -4.80 8.67 7.78
CA GLN A 53 -6.04 9.20 7.23
C GLN A 53 -6.20 10.69 7.53
N ARG A 54 -6.10 11.08 8.81
CA ARG A 54 -6.25 12.48 9.22
C ARG A 54 -5.26 13.39 8.52
N VAL A 55 -3.98 13.00 8.48
CA VAL A 55 -2.94 13.79 7.79
C VAL A 55 -3.24 13.94 6.30
N LEU A 56 -3.71 12.89 5.63
CA LEU A 56 -4.07 12.97 4.21
C LEU A 56 -5.32 13.83 3.98
N GLU A 57 -6.31 13.78 4.86
CA GLU A 57 -7.49 14.65 4.82
C GLU A 57 -7.10 16.12 4.98
N ASP A 58 -6.21 16.42 5.93
CA ASP A 58 -5.68 17.77 6.18
C ASP A 58 -4.86 18.29 4.97
N LEU A 59 -4.07 17.43 4.32
CA LEU A 59 -3.22 17.79 3.17
C LEU A 59 -3.99 18.01 1.87
N TYR A 60 -5.13 17.34 1.70
CA TYR A 60 -5.90 17.36 0.46
C TYR A 60 -7.35 17.84 0.69
N PRO A 61 -7.53 19.10 1.14
CA PRO A 61 -8.87 19.64 1.38
C PRO A 61 -9.70 19.59 0.09
N GLY A 62 -10.88 18.98 0.17
CA GLY A 62 -11.80 18.80 -0.96
C GLY A 62 -11.62 17.50 -1.76
N ARG A 63 -10.67 16.63 -1.40
CA ARG A 63 -10.57 15.27 -1.96
C ARG A 63 -11.13 14.24 -1.00
N LYS A 64 -11.76 13.19 -1.55
CA LYS A 64 -12.19 12.03 -0.76
C LYS A 64 -10.98 11.14 -0.45
N VAL A 65 -10.65 10.99 0.82
CA VAL A 65 -9.59 10.06 1.27
C VAL A 65 -10.19 8.69 1.55
N ILE A 66 -9.65 7.65 0.91
CA ILE A 66 -10.13 6.27 0.98
C ILE A 66 -8.97 5.36 1.37
N GLY A 67 -9.08 4.71 2.52
CA GLY A 67 -8.12 3.71 2.97
C GLY A 67 -8.52 2.30 2.53
N ILE A 68 -7.59 1.53 1.97
CA ILE A 68 -7.84 0.13 1.58
C ILE A 68 -6.85 -0.82 2.26
N PRO A 69 -7.27 -2.03 2.67
CA PRO A 69 -6.35 -3.03 3.21
C PRO A 69 -5.25 -3.36 2.19
N ALA A 70 -3.98 -3.23 2.59
CA ALA A 70 -2.84 -3.34 1.68
C ALA A 70 -1.91 -4.53 1.98
N ARG A 71 -2.31 -5.43 2.89
CA ARG A 71 -1.47 -6.55 3.34
C ARG A 71 -0.98 -7.42 2.18
N GLU A 72 -1.89 -7.78 1.27
CA GLU A 72 -1.60 -8.62 0.11
C GLU A 72 -0.69 -7.94 -0.90
N ILE A 73 -0.89 -6.63 -1.13
CA ILE A 73 -0.05 -5.83 -2.02
C ILE A 73 1.39 -5.78 -1.49
N LEU A 74 1.55 -5.61 -0.17
CA LEU A 74 2.86 -5.59 0.49
C LEU A 74 3.60 -6.93 0.37
N LEU A 75 2.89 -8.07 0.37
CA LEU A 75 3.50 -9.37 0.12
C LEU A 75 4.11 -9.43 -1.28
N GLY A 76 3.45 -8.83 -2.27
CA GLY A 76 4.00 -8.65 -3.62
C GLY A 76 5.22 -7.73 -3.69
N GLY A 77 5.49 -6.92 -2.66
CA GLY A 77 6.69 -6.09 -2.54
C GLY A 77 6.55 -4.62 -2.88
N GLY A 78 5.34 -4.16 -3.15
CA GLY A 78 5.03 -2.75 -3.40
C GLY A 78 3.85 -2.29 -2.57
N ASN A 79 3.29 -1.14 -2.94
CA ASN A 79 1.99 -0.70 -2.43
C ASN A 79 1.19 -0.02 -3.55
N ILE A 80 0.10 0.66 -3.22
CA ILE A 80 -0.86 1.26 -4.16
C ILE A 80 -0.17 2.06 -5.26
N HIS A 81 0.70 3.00 -4.90
CA HIS A 81 1.40 3.84 -5.88
C HIS A 81 2.26 3.01 -6.87
N CYS A 82 2.84 1.89 -6.42
CA CYS A 82 3.77 1.11 -7.21
C CYS A 82 3.16 0.45 -8.45
N PHE A 83 1.85 0.19 -8.47
CA PHE A 83 1.17 -0.48 -9.59
C PHE A 83 0.16 0.42 -10.32
N THR A 84 -0.01 1.66 -9.87
CA THR A 84 -0.83 2.66 -10.55
C THR A 84 0.02 3.56 -11.43
N GLN A 85 -0.54 4.03 -12.55
CA GLN A 85 0.08 5.07 -13.38
C GLN A 85 -0.99 6.06 -13.86
N GLN A 86 -0.86 7.32 -13.46
CA GLN A 86 -1.77 8.38 -13.90
C GLN A 86 -1.48 8.82 -15.33
N VAL A 87 -2.55 9.12 -16.07
CA VAL A 87 -2.48 9.77 -17.39
C VAL A 87 -3.21 11.10 -17.27
N PRO A 88 -2.53 12.25 -17.42
CA PRO A 88 -3.17 13.55 -17.41
C PRO A 88 -4.26 13.67 -18.47
N ALA A 89 -5.36 14.34 -18.14
CA ALA A 89 -6.34 14.75 -19.13
C ALA A 89 -5.70 15.77 -20.09
N ARG A 90 -6.17 15.79 -21.34
CA ARG A 90 -5.75 16.79 -22.33
C ARG A 90 -6.28 18.18 -22.00
#